data_AF-A0A950D331-F1
#
_entry.id   AF-A0A950D331-F1
#
_cell.length_a   1.000
_cell.length_b   1.000
_cell.length_c   1.000
_cell.angle_alpha   90.00
_cell.angle_beta   90.00
_cell.angle_gamma   90.00
#
_symmetry.space_group_name_H-M   'P 1'
#
loop_
_entity.id
_entity.type
_entity.pdbx_description
1 polymer ?
#
loop_
_entity_poly.entity_id
_entity_poly.type
_entity_poly.pdbx_seq_one_letter_code
_entity_poly.pdbx_strand_id
1 'polypeptide(L)' 'FERRQDPRGRTYYWMTYNPPYYLEGPETDITSLCEGYITVTPLHFDMTRYDLLSEVGRWDWSGGPPPKPGKD' A
#
# COMPACT_ATOMS: atom_id res chain seq x y z
N PHE A 1 -16.85 -5.59 -0.29
CA PHE A 1 -17.04 -7.05 -0.14
C PHE A 1 -18.44 -7.43 -0.57
N GLU A 2 -18.58 -8.52 -1.30
CA GLU A 2 -19.85 -9.12 -1.70
C GLU A 2 -20.06 -10.43 -0.95
N ARG A 3 -21.24 -10.60 -0.34
CA ARG A 3 -21.62 -11.85 0.35
C ARG A 3 -22.25 -12.81 -0.65
N ARG A 4 -21.75 -14.04 -0.71
CA ARG A 4 -22.27 -15.11 -1.57
C ARG A 4 -22.45 -16.40 -0.77
N GLN A 5 -23.12 -17.39 -1.37
CA GLN A 5 -23.24 -18.74 -0.81
C GLN A 5 -22.74 -19.77 -1.82
N ASP A 6 -22.01 -20.77 -1.34
CA ASP A 6 -21.62 -21.91 -2.16
C ASP A 6 -22.81 -22.90 -2.34
N PRO A 7 -22.72 -23.90 -3.23
CA PRO A 7 -23.79 -24.87 -3.44
C PRO A 7 -24.16 -25.72 -2.21
N ARG A 8 -23.35 -25.70 -1.14
CA ARG A 8 -23.58 -26.39 0.14
C ARG A 8 -24.15 -25.44 1.21
N GLY A 9 -24.51 -24.21 0.84
CA GLY A 9 -25.07 -23.21 1.75
C GLY A 9 -24.05 -22.52 2.65
N ARG A 10 -22.74 -22.68 2.40
CA ARG A 10 -21.71 -21.99 3.20
C ARG A 10 -21.54 -20.57 2.69
N THR A 11 -21.63 -19.61 3.60
CA THR A 11 -21.39 -18.20 3.28
C THR A 11 -19.90 -17.97 3.02
N TYR A 12 -19.58 -17.26 1.94
CA TYR A 12 -18.25 -16.74 1.68
C TYR A 12 -18.34 -15.28 1.21
N TYR A 13 -17.23 -14.57 1.33
CA TYR A 13 -17.15 -13.16 0.96
C TYR A 13 -16.13 -12.99 -0.15
N TRP A 14 -16.53 -12.32 -1.22
CA TRP A 14 -15.63 -11.90 -2.29
C TRP A 14 -15.18 -10.46 -2.01
N MET A 15 -13.87 -10.23 -1.99
CA MET A 15 -13.33 -8.88 -1.88
C MET A 15 -13.60 -8.12 -3.17
N THR A 16 -14.67 -7.33 -3.19
CA THR A 16 -14.92 -6.41 -4.28
C THR A 16 -14.04 -5.18 -4.10
N TYR A 17 -13.35 -4.80 -5.16
CA TYR A 17 -12.61 -3.55 -5.25
C TYR A 17 -13.47 -2.55 -6.02
N ASN A 18 -13.79 -1.42 -5.40
CA ASN A 18 -14.35 -0.27 -6.11
C ASN A 18 -13.41 0.92 -5.83
N PRO A 19 -12.31 1.04 -6.57
CA PRO A 19 -11.41 2.16 -6.39
C PRO A 19 -12.14 3.44 -6.79
N PRO A 20 -12.15 4.48 -5.94
CA PRO A 20 -12.19 5.80 -6.51
C PRO A 20 -10.86 5.97 -7.24
N TYR A 21 -10.89 6.11 -8.57
CA TYR A 21 -9.75 6.64 -9.30
C TYR A 21 -9.57 8.10 -8.83
N TYR A 22 -8.87 8.31 -7.72
CA TYR A 22 -8.32 9.61 -7.41
C TYR A 22 -7.12 9.78 -8.35
N LEU A 23 -7.39 10.34 -9.52
CA LEU A 23 -6.39 10.71 -10.53
C LEU A 23 -5.54 11.93 -10.08
N GLU A 24 -5.88 12.54 -8.95
CA GLU A 24 -5.14 13.63 -8.33
C GLU A 24 -4.07 13.05 -7.40
N GLY A 25 -2.99 12.54 -7.99
CA GLY A 25 -1.81 12.04 -7.30
C GLY A 25 -0.54 12.35 -8.09
N PRO A 26 0.65 12.23 -7.48
CA PRO A 26 1.93 12.37 -8.19
C PRO A 26 1.99 11.41 -9.40
N GLU A 27 2.85 11.70 -10.39
CA GLU A 27 3.04 10.88 -11.59
C GLU A 27 3.11 9.37 -11.24
N THR A 28 2.02 8.66 -11.51
CA THR A 28 1.89 7.21 -11.30
C THR A 28 1.76 6.52 -12.65
N ASP A 29 1.98 5.21 -12.67
CA ASP A 29 1.64 4.40 -13.84
C ASP A 29 0.14 4.50 -14.20
N ILE A 30 -0.76 4.57 -13.21
CA ILE A 30 -2.20 4.73 -13.45
C ILE A 30 -2.52 6.05 -14.17
N THR A 31 -1.98 7.17 -13.71
CA THR A 31 -2.24 8.49 -14.33
C THR A 31 -1.73 8.53 -15.76
N SER A 32 -0.51 8.04 -16.02
CA SER A 32 0.04 7.98 -17.38
C SER A 32 -0.72 7.02 -18.31
N LEU A 33 -1.23 5.89 -17.80
CA LEU A 33 -2.08 4.98 -18.58
C LEU A 33 -3.42 5.65 -18.95
N CYS A 34 -4.02 6.44 -18.05
CA CYS A 34 -5.24 7.19 -18.34
C CYS A 34 -5.05 8.23 -19.45
N GLU A 35 -3.83 8.76 -19.60
CA GLU A 35 -3.46 9.70 -20.67
C GLU A 35 -3.03 9.03 -21.98
N GLY A 36 -2.98 7.69 -22.02
CA GLY A 36 -2.68 6.92 -23.23
C GLY A 36 -1.20 6.65 -23.47
N TYR A 37 -0.34 6.83 -22.46
CA TYR A 37 1.08 6.53 -22.54
C TYR A 37 1.41 5.08 -22.18
N ILE A 38 2.53 4.58 -22.71
CA ILE A 38 3.18 3.37 -22.20
C ILE A 38 3.91 3.72 -20.90
N THR A 39 3.82 2.84 -19.90
CA THR A 39 4.50 3.01 -18.62
C THR A 39 5.60 1.97 -18.41
N VAL A 40 6.71 2.40 -17.83
CA VAL A 40 7.82 1.53 -17.43
C VAL A 40 8.18 1.86 -15.99
N THR A 41 7.77 1.01 -15.07
CA THR A 41 7.99 1.19 -13.62
C THR A 41 9.13 0.28 -13.17
N PRO A 42 10.33 0.81 -12.86
CA PRO A 42 11.40 -0.02 -12.29
C PRO A 42 10.99 -0.44 -10.87
N LEU A 43 10.90 -1.74 -10.64
CA LEU A 43 10.52 -2.31 -9.35
C LEU A 43 11.76 -2.81 -8.60
N HIS A 44 11.81 -2.52 -7.31
CA HIS A 44 12.76 -3.17 -6.42
C HIS A 44 12.20 -4.54 -6.01
N PHE A 45 13.01 -5.59 -6.14
CA PHE A 45 12.69 -6.90 -5.57
C PHE A 45 12.87 -6.90 -4.04
N ASP A 46 13.90 -6.19 -3.58
CA ASP A 46 14.15 -5.98 -2.17
C ASP A 46 13.16 -4.94 -1.62
N MET A 47 12.30 -5.38 -0.70
CA MET A 47 11.28 -4.55 -0.08
C MET A 47 11.79 -3.83 1.19
N THR A 48 13.05 -3.99 1.56
CA THR A 48 13.61 -3.34 2.74
C THR A 48 13.68 -1.82 2.55
N ARG A 49 13.02 -1.07 3.44
CA ARG A 49 13.15 0.38 3.57
C ARG A 49 14.41 0.73 4.35
N TYR A 50 15.56 0.66 3.67
CA TYR A 50 16.89 0.84 4.26
C TYR A 50 17.07 2.21 4.95
N ASP A 51 16.43 3.24 4.42
CA ASP A 51 16.39 4.60 4.96
C ASP A 51 15.78 4.65 6.38
N LEU A 52 14.84 3.77 6.69
CA LEU A 52 14.18 3.72 8.00
C LEU A 52 14.89 2.86 9.03
N LEU A 53 15.86 2.02 8.64
CA LEU A 53 16.47 1.04 9.55
C LEU A 53 17.14 1.69 10.76
N SER A 54 17.80 2.83 10.55
CA SER A 54 18.47 3.56 11.63
C SER A 54 17.49 4.18 12.62
N GLU A 55 16.32 4.61 12.15
CA GLU A 55 15.26 5.15 13.00
C GLU A 55 14.59 4.03 13.80
N VAL A 56 14.15 2.98 13.10
CA VAL A 56 13.49 1.81 13.68
C VAL A 56 14.39 1.11 14.71
N GLY A 57 15.70 1.04 14.45
CA GLY A 57 16.68 0.50 15.40
C GLY A 57 16.80 1.29 16.71
N ARG A 58 16.35 2.54 16.75
CA ARG A 58 16.33 3.39 17.95
C ARG A 58 14.98 3.37 18.69
N TRP A 59 13.97 2.69 18.16
CA TRP A 59 12.67 2.61 18.81
C TRP A 59 12.78 1.81 20.12
N ASP A 60 12.09 2.29 21.15
CA ASP A 60 11.95 1.57 22.40
C ASP A 60 10.82 0.54 22.28
N TRP A 61 11.21 -0.71 22.09
CA TRP A 61 10.28 -1.83 21.93
C TRP A 61 9.64 -2.29 23.24
N SER A 62 10.01 -1.70 24.38
CA SER A 62 9.46 -2.07 25.70
C SER A 62 8.05 -1.52 25.97
N GLY A 63 7.44 -0.83 25.00
CA GLY A 63 6.08 -0.30 25.08
C GLY A 63 5.98 1.20 25.40
N GLY A 64 7.11 1.91 25.39
CA GLY A 64 7.14 3.37 25.40
C GLY A 64 6.62 3.98 24.09
N PRO A 65 6.12 5.22 24.10
CA PRO A 65 5.74 5.89 22.86
C PRO A 65 6.97 6.02 21.92
N PRO A 66 6.80 5.91 20.60
CA PRO A 66 7.91 6.00 19.67
C PRO A 66 8.60 7.37 19.79
N PRO A 67 9.94 7.43 19.57
CA PRO A 67 10.66 8.69 19.58
C PRO A 67 10.07 9.62 18.51
N LYS A 68 9.88 10.90 18.86
CA LYS A 68 9.37 11.89 17.91
C LYS A 68 10.37 12.03 16.75
N PRO A 69 9.91 12.05 15.48
CA PRO A 69 10.81 12.28 14.35
C PRO A 69 11.56 13.59 14.54
N GLY A 70 12.86 13.57 14.22
CA GLY A 70 13.71 14.76 14.21
C GLY A 70 13.15 15.78 13.21
N LYS A 71 13.02 17.03 13.64
CA LYS A 71 12.66 18.13 12.74
C LYS A 71 13.91 18.60 12.01
N ASP A 72 14.20 17.96 10.88
CA ASP A 72 15.06 18.52 9.84
C ASP A 72 14.22 18.72 8.57
#